data_AF-A0A960JI82-F1
#
_entry.id   AF-A0A960JI82-F1
#
_cell.length_a   1.000
_cell.length_b   1.000
_cell.length_c   1.000
_cell.angle_alpha   90.00
_cell.angle_beta   90.00
_cell.angle_gamma   90.00
#
_symmetry.space_group_name_H-M   'P 1'
#
loop_
_entity.id
_entity.type
_entity.pdbx_description
1 polymer ?
#
loop_
_entity_poly.entity_id
_entity_poly.type
_entity_poly.pdbx_seq_one_letter_code
_entity_poly.pdbx_strand_id
1 'polypeptide(L)'
;MESGKNNKELPRLSKKELIILELLVNTGEMYGLEMVKESQGNLKRGSIYVLLSRMAEKGYVESREEPREFPEIGIPRRKFWATGIGES
;
A
#
# COMPACT_ATOMS: atom_id res chain seq x y z
N MET A 1 -15.72 -34.44 19.27
CA MET A 1 -16.16 -33.52 18.19
C MET A 1 -15.22 -32.32 18.23
N GLU A 2 -14.14 -32.38 17.46
CA GLU A 2 -13.19 -31.27 17.31
C GLU A 2 -13.81 -30.19 16.43
N SER A 3 -14.16 -29.06 17.03
CA SER A 3 -14.40 -27.83 16.28
C SER A 3 -13.08 -27.11 16.14
N GLY A 4 -12.38 -27.38 15.03
CA GLY A 4 -11.20 -26.64 14.59
C GLY A 4 -11.54 -25.16 14.45
N LYS A 5 -11.08 -24.35 15.41
CA LYS A 5 -11.07 -22.90 15.29
C LYS A 5 -10.06 -22.55 14.20
N ASN A 6 -10.53 -22.36 12.97
CA ASN A 6 -9.78 -21.66 11.94
C ASN A 6 -9.65 -20.19 12.36
N ASN A 7 -8.80 -19.95 13.35
CA ASN A 7 -8.34 -18.62 13.70
C ASN A 7 -7.40 -18.22 12.55
N LYS A 8 -7.99 -17.65 11.49
CA LYS A 8 -7.23 -17.03 10.41
C LYS A 8 -6.52 -15.85 11.06
N GLU A 9 -5.35 -16.09 11.65
CA GLU A 9 -4.56 -15.09 12.32
C GLU A 9 -4.42 -13.92 11.35
N LEU A 10 -5.03 -12.77 11.71
CA LEU A 10 -4.87 -11.55 10.94
C LEU A 10 -3.36 -11.34 10.82
N PRO A 11 -2.78 -11.33 9.60
CA PRO A 11 -1.35 -11.21 9.45
C PRO A 11 -0.90 -9.93 10.14
N ARG A 12 -0.08 -10.05 11.20
CA ARG A 12 0.43 -8.89 11.91
C ARG A 12 1.11 -7.97 10.91
N LEU A 13 0.58 -6.74 10.77
CA LEU A 13 1.16 -5.73 9.90
C LEU A 13 2.60 -5.45 10.36
N SER A 14 3.52 -5.46 9.41
CA SER A 14 4.87 -4.98 9.68
C SER A 14 4.84 -3.47 9.93
N LYS A 15 5.85 -2.95 10.65
CA LYS A 15 5.99 -1.50 10.92
C LYS A 15 5.92 -0.64 9.64
N LYS A 16 6.44 -1.15 8.51
CA LYS A 16 6.39 -0.43 7.23
C LYS A 16 5.01 -0.44 6.59
N GLU A 17 4.28 -1.55 6.70
CA GLU A 17 2.90 -1.64 6.21
C GLU A 17 1.98 -0.71 7.01
N LEU A 18 2.18 -0.62 8.34
CA LEU A 18 1.49 0.36 9.18
C LEU A 18 1.75 1.81 8.74
N ILE A 19 3.01 2.19 8.54
CA ILE A 19 3.36 3.55 8.07
C ILE A 19 2.71 3.85 6.72
N ILE A 20 2.68 2.88 5.80
CA ILE A 20 2.03 3.05 4.49
C ILE A 20 0.52 3.28 4.68
N LEU A 21 -0.15 2.47 5.49
CA LEU A 21 -1.58 2.63 5.78
C LEU A 21 -1.87 3.97 6.45
N GLU A 22 -1.10 4.37 7.47
CA GLU A 22 -1.26 5.67 8.14
C GLU A 22 -1.15 6.84 7.16
N LEU A 23 -0.16 6.81 6.25
CA LEU A 23 0.00 7.85 5.24
C LEU A 23 -1.21 7.91 4.29
N LEU A 24 -1.68 6.76 3.83
CA LEU A 24 -2.81 6.65 2.88
C LEU A 24 -4.15 7.00 3.53
N VAL A 25 -4.38 6.61 4.79
CA VAL A 25 -5.61 6.95 5.53
C VAL A 25 -5.65 8.45 5.84
N ASN A 26 -4.52 9.05 6.24
CA ASN A 26 -4.48 10.47 6.60
C ASN A 26 -4.48 11.41 5.39
N THR A 27 -3.87 11.01 4.28
CA THR A 27 -3.66 11.89 3.11
C THR A 27 -4.58 11.55 1.94
N GLY A 28 -5.10 10.32 1.90
CA GLY A 28 -5.80 9.76 0.75
C GLY A 28 -4.84 9.09 -0.25
N GLU A 29 -5.15 9.20 -1.53
CA GLU A 29 -4.35 8.57 -2.59
C GLU A 29 -2.95 9.17 -2.71
N MET A 30 -1.92 8.33 -2.74
CA MET A 30 -0.53 8.76 -2.89
C MET A 30 0.26 7.92 -3.90
N TYR A 31 1.28 8.53 -4.48
CA TYR A 31 2.34 7.80 -5.19
C TYR A 31 3.29 7.12 -4.22
N GLY A 32 3.85 5.97 -4.63
CA GLY A 32 4.91 5.30 -3.86
C GLY A 32 6.11 6.20 -3.55
N LEU A 33 6.47 7.12 -4.45
CA LEU A 33 7.56 8.08 -4.21
C LEU A 33 7.18 9.20 -3.23
N GLU A 34 5.92 9.61 -3.18
CA GLU A 34 5.43 10.56 -2.18
C GLU A 34 5.47 9.91 -0.80
N MET A 35 5.00 8.66 -0.66
CA MET A 35 5.10 7.93 0.60
C MET A 35 6.56 7.80 1.08
N VAL A 36 7.52 7.58 0.17
CA VAL A 36 8.95 7.58 0.53
C VAL A 36 9.38 8.93 1.09
N LYS A 37 9.00 10.03 0.45
CA LYS A 37 9.33 11.39 0.90
C LYS A 37 8.72 11.70 2.27
N GLU A 38 7.44 11.41 2.44
CA GLU A 38 6.70 11.71 3.68
C GLU A 38 7.06 10.78 4.85
N SER A 39 7.58 9.58 4.57
CA SER A 39 7.95 8.61 5.62
C SER A 39 9.20 8.97 6.44
N GLN A 40 9.85 10.11 6.19
CA GLN A 40 11.04 10.56 6.91
C GLN A 40 12.17 9.49 6.97
N GLY A 41 12.37 8.77 5.86
CA GLY A 41 13.42 7.75 5.73
C GLY A 41 13.03 6.33 6.20
N ASN A 42 11.81 6.13 6.73
CA ASN A 42 11.33 4.80 7.10
C ASN A 42 11.02 3.91 5.89
N LEU A 43 10.59 4.52 4.78
CA LEU A 43 10.37 3.85 3.49
C LEU A 43 11.49 4.20 2.51
N LYS A 44 11.86 3.22 1.66
CA LYS A 44 12.90 3.38 0.64
C LYS A 44 12.34 3.03 -0.74
N ARG A 45 12.83 3.73 -1.77
CA ARG A 45 12.45 3.47 -3.18
C ARG A 45 12.62 2.00 -3.59
N GLY A 46 13.68 1.34 -3.13
CA GLY A 46 13.95 -0.06 -3.45
C GLY A 46 12.98 -1.06 -2.80
N SER A 47 12.27 -0.66 -1.73
CA SER A 47 11.35 -1.54 -1.01
C SER A 47 9.88 -1.17 -1.18
N ILE A 48 9.56 0.08 -1.52
CA ILE A 48 8.18 0.57 -1.50
C ILE A 48 7.27 -0.16 -2.49
N TYR A 49 7.73 -0.38 -3.72
CA TYR A 49 6.91 -1.06 -4.73
C TYR A 49 6.69 -2.53 -4.44
N VAL A 50 7.68 -3.21 -3.84
CA VAL A 50 7.53 -4.60 -3.40
C VAL A 50 6.54 -4.69 -2.24
N LEU A 51 6.61 -3.75 -1.28
CA LEU A 51 5.67 -3.71 -0.17
C LEU A 51 4.25 -3.43 -0.65
N LEU A 52 4.05 -2.43 -1.50
CA LEU A 52 2.73 -2.11 -2.06
C LEU A 52 2.14 -3.28 -2.86
N SER A 53 2.95 -4.00 -3.63
CA SER A 53 2.50 -5.22 -4.32
C SER A 53 2.00 -6.28 -3.34
N ARG A 54 2.78 -6.57 -2.28
CA ARG A 54 2.38 -7.54 -1.25
C ARG A 54 1.16 -7.10 -0.46
N MET A 55 1.05 -5.80 -0.16
CA MET A 55 -0.12 -5.24 0.51
C MET A 55 -1.36 -5.32 -0.37
N ALA A 56 -1.23 -5.14 -1.68
CA ALA A 56 -2.32 -5.33 -2.63
C ALA A 56 -2.74 -6.81 -2.73
N GLU A 57 -1.78 -7.74 -2.76
CA GLU A 57 -2.05 -9.19 -2.69
C GLU A 57 -2.81 -9.58 -1.41
N LYS A 58 -2.54 -8.89 -0.29
CA LYS A 58 -3.26 -9.05 0.98
C LYS A 58 -4.60 -8.31 1.02
N GLY A 59 -4.88 -7.45 0.04
CA GLY A 59 -6.09 -6.64 -0.02
C GLY A 59 -6.08 -5.40 0.89
N TYR A 60 -4.92 -4.95 1.37
CA TYR A 60 -4.80 -3.76 2.24
C TYR A 60 -4.77 -2.45 1.47
N VAL A 61 -4.32 -2.48 0.20
CA VAL A 61 -4.27 -1.32 -0.68
C VAL A 61 -4.74 -1.70 -2.06
N GLU A 62 -5.28 -0.74 -2.79
CA GLU A 62 -5.51 -0.84 -4.23
C GLU A 62 -4.70 0.23 -4.97
N SER A 63 -4.63 0.11 -6.30
CA SER A 63 -3.89 1.06 -7.11
C SER A 63 -4.54 1.28 -8.47
N ARG A 64 -4.34 2.48 -9.02
CA ARG A 64 -4.73 2.81 -10.40
C ARG A 64 -3.58 3.50 -11.12
N GLU A 65 -3.52 3.26 -12.42
CA GLU A 65 -2.65 4.02 -13.30
C GLU A 65 -3.28 5.39 -13.56
N GLU A 66 -2.48 6.45 -13.49
CA GLU A 66 -2.98 7.75 -13.92
C GLU A 66 -3.19 7.76 -15.44
N PRO A 67 -4.34 8.31 -15.91
CA PRO A 67 -4.55 8.57 -17.32
C PRO A 67 -3.41 9.45 -17.85
N ARG A 68 -2.87 9.08 -19.00
CA ARG A 68 -1.88 9.90 -19.69
C ARG A 68 -2.54 10.73 -20.78
N GLU A 69 -2.16 11.99 -20.87
CA GLU A 69 -2.33 12.75 -22.09
C GLU A 69 -1.18 12.39 -23.04
N PHE A 70 -1.53 12.08 -24.29
CA PHE A 70 -0.56 11.83 -25.34
C PHE A 70 0.13 13.16 -25.70
N PRO A 71 1.47 13.26 -25.85
CA PRO A 71 2.48 12.21 -25.93
C PRO A 71 3.49 12.22 -24.75
N GLU A 72 3.23 11.51 -23.65
CA GLU A 72 4.23 11.31 -22.58
C GLU A 72 4.95 9.95 -22.64
N ILE A 73 6.29 9.99 -22.76
CA ILE A 73 7.21 8.84 -22.73
C ILE A 73 7.65 8.57 -21.27
N GLY A 74 7.51 7.34 -20.77
CA GLY A 74 7.93 6.95 -19.41
C GLY A 74 7.16 5.77 -18.82
N ILE A 75 7.50 5.37 -17.59
CA ILE A 75 6.81 4.31 -16.82
C ILE A 75 5.50 4.88 -16.24
N PRO A 76 4.36 4.15 -16.29
CA PRO A 76 3.08 4.68 -15.77
C PRO A 76 3.18 5.03 -14.30
N ARG A 77 2.72 6.22 -13.93
CA ARG A 77 2.61 6.60 -12.51
C ARG A 77 1.38 5.89 -11.93
N ARG A 78 1.56 5.27 -10.76
CA ARG A 78 0.48 4.56 -10.04
C ARG A 78 0.18 5.23 -8.72
N LYS A 79 -1.08 5.62 -8.53
CA LYS A 79 -1.61 6.05 -7.24
C LYS A 79 -2.13 4.85 -6.47
N PHE A 80 -1.94 4.87 -5.15
CA PHE A 80 -2.38 3.84 -4.23
C PHE A 80 -3.30 4.46 -3.18
N TRP A 81 -4.27 3.69 -2.70
CA TRP A 81 -5.13 4.04 -1.55
C TRP A 81 -5.30 2.84 -0.62
N ALA A 82 -5.59 3.10 0.65
CA ALA A 82 -5.97 2.07 1.60
C ALA A 82 -7.37 1.54 1.28
N THR A 83 -7.57 0.24 1.41
CA THR A 83 -8.91 -0.36 1.36
C THR A 83 -9.56 -0.32 2.74
N GLY A 84 -10.88 -0.56 2.83
CA GLY A 84 -11.59 -0.66 4.12
C GLY A 84 -11.12 -1.80 5.04
N ILE A 85 -10.23 -2.70 4.57
CA ILE A 85 -9.57 -3.71 5.42
C ILE A 85 -8.39 -3.09 6.20
N GLY A 86 -7.88 -1.94 5.76
CA GLY A 86 -6.77 -1.20 6.39
C GLY A 86 -7.18 -0.14 7.41
N GLU A 87 -8.47 0.02 7.71
CA GLU A 87 -9.01 1.09 8.57
C GLU A 87 -9.26 0.68 10.04
N SER A 88 -8.96 -0.57 10.44
CA SER A 88 -9.30 -1.11 11.77
C SER A 88 -8.32 -0.76 12.88
#